data_AF-A0A668UA29-F1
#
_entry.id   AF-A0A668UA29-F1
#
_cell.length_a   1.000
_cell.length_b   1.000
_cell.length_c   1.000
_cell.angle_alpha   90.00
_cell.angle_beta   90.00
_cell.angle_gamma   90.00
#
_symmetry.space_group_name_H-M   'P 1'
#
loop_
_entity.id
_entity.type
_entity.pdbx_description
1 polymer ?
#
loop_
_entity_poly.entity_id
_entity_poly.type
_entity_poly.pdbx_seq_one_letter_code
_entity_poly.pdbx_strand_id
1 'polypeptide(L)'
;MPFTGCWRAAVLCGDQAPNTACRFLNRNGRLFTLSRKDDCDVIHNLIMTVQDRYKKLQQRTSERGRMLEDVKKNAKQFNESWRLLVDWMTEVEQTLDTHKEIAVSHEEIKQQLTEQKEFQKLLRSKRPMYEATLKSGRSLHERAQTSHDRTLEEALLFSGRFTDALQALNDWLYRAEPQLAEDVPVGGDKDMVNNLIDKHKAFQKELGKRAGCIRTLKRSVRDLTRSSTADAHWLQEQMDELEGRWEAVCKLSVSKQDRLEAALQQAEKFDGLVHCFMERLTEVERILKYGVIPEEEEGLLSFRKQHEVMELENIQCLGEEILASCHPDSIITLKSWISVTKTRYEEVSTWAQQQGQKIQASLTALETEREEVQRLLDWISSAEEALSLRDQEPLPEATEHNQKLIEQHTVFMEELNKKFPEVEHATKSCKHKSISKQQVSPSKRRSAMKLQPVIPVPLEHLNPQTPQLSQLVSEWQKLWLLAVARQNRLEQHQQMLKEMEEFANFDFNIWRKRYIQWISHLKSRILDVFRSIDRDQDGRISQKEFIDYVLASKFPTSSLEMNAVASIFDMNNDGFIDYYEFVSALHPSRDPYRKTLDADQINEEVRRACAKGIIRKR
;
A
#
# COMPACT_ATOMS: atom_id res chain seq x y z
N MET A 1 27.31 -1.75 60.47
CA MET A 1 27.35 -1.17 61.84
C MET A 1 26.47 0.07 61.83
N PRO A 2 25.69 0.39 62.89
CA PRO A 2 26.00 0.16 64.30
C PRO A 2 24.86 -0.48 65.12
N PHE A 3 25.18 -1.49 65.94
CA PHE A 3 24.56 -1.77 67.26
C PHE A 3 25.38 -2.91 67.89
N THR A 4 26.65 -2.62 68.14
CA THR A 4 27.58 -3.51 68.84
C THR A 4 28.09 -2.75 70.05
N GLY A 5 27.49 -3.01 71.21
CA GLY A 5 27.93 -2.39 72.45
C GLY A 5 26.90 -2.49 73.56
N CYS A 6 26.70 -3.69 74.13
CA CYS A 6 26.26 -3.83 75.53
C CYS A 6 26.27 -5.26 76.12
N TRP A 7 26.79 -6.29 75.46
CA TRP A 7 26.75 -7.67 75.99
C TRP A 7 28.09 -8.22 76.53
N ARG A 8 29.06 -7.35 76.87
CA ARG A 8 30.40 -7.77 77.28
C ARG A 8 30.72 -7.65 78.78
N ALA A 9 29.71 -7.77 79.66
CA ALA A 9 29.92 -7.67 81.11
C ALA A 9 29.10 -8.67 81.96
N ALA A 10 28.86 -9.90 81.48
CA ALA A 10 28.12 -10.92 82.25
C ALA A 10 28.78 -12.32 82.23
N VAL A 11 30.10 -12.39 82.05
CA VAL A 11 30.85 -13.67 81.98
C VAL A 11 31.89 -13.84 83.10
N LEU A 12 31.98 -12.91 84.07
CA LEU A 12 32.91 -13.05 85.19
C LEU A 12 32.23 -12.75 86.53
N CYS A 13 31.49 -13.73 87.04
CA CYS A 13 31.38 -14.04 88.47
C CYS A 13 30.45 -15.25 88.64
N GLY A 14 31.03 -16.40 88.95
CA GLY A 14 30.31 -17.55 89.47
C GLY A 14 29.87 -17.30 90.92
N ASP A 15 28.79 -18.00 91.30
CA ASP A 15 28.34 -18.31 92.66
C ASP A 15 28.45 -17.21 93.74
N GLN A 16 27.35 -16.48 93.97
CA GLN A 16 26.61 -16.43 95.24
C GLN A 16 25.51 -15.35 95.22
N ALA A 17 24.35 -15.70 95.79
CA ALA A 17 23.23 -14.86 96.24
C ALA A 17 22.22 -14.29 95.20
N PRO A 18 20.92 -14.67 95.29
CA PRO A 18 19.83 -14.06 94.54
C PRO A 18 19.22 -12.92 95.35
N ASN A 19 19.67 -11.66 95.19
CA ASN A 19 18.88 -10.50 95.65
C ASN A 19 19.29 -9.11 95.12
N THR A 20 20.20 -9.01 94.15
CA THR A 20 20.69 -7.71 93.64
C THR A 20 20.11 -7.27 92.29
N ALA A 21 19.41 -8.13 91.55
CA ALA A 21 18.78 -7.76 90.28
C ALA A 21 17.52 -6.87 90.45
N CYS A 22 16.82 -6.98 91.58
CA CYS A 22 15.65 -6.13 91.86
C CYS A 22 16.00 -4.67 92.21
N ARG A 23 17.25 -4.35 92.55
CA ARG A 23 17.66 -2.97 92.85
C ARG A 23 17.99 -2.13 91.61
N PHE A 24 18.23 -2.74 90.46
CA PHE A 24 18.45 -1.99 89.20
C PHE A 24 17.15 -1.54 88.53
N LEU A 25 16.03 -2.19 88.80
CA LEU A 25 14.72 -1.82 88.23
C LEU A 25 14.09 -0.58 88.90
N ASN A 26 14.59 -0.14 90.06
CA ASN A 26 14.06 1.04 90.75
C ASN A 26 14.75 2.36 90.37
N ARG A 27 15.54 2.36 89.27
CA ARG A 27 16.08 3.57 88.63
C ARG A 27 15.41 3.87 87.27
N ASN A 28 14.35 3.14 86.93
CA ASN A 28 13.56 3.30 85.69
C ASN A 28 12.47 4.38 85.76
N GLY A 29 12.40 5.16 86.84
CA GLY A 29 11.46 6.29 86.95
C GLY A 29 11.74 7.47 86.02
N ARG A 30 12.80 7.44 85.21
CA ARG A 30 13.16 8.54 84.28
C ARG A 30 12.95 8.23 82.80
N LEU A 31 12.77 6.97 82.39
CA LEU A 31 12.58 6.60 80.98
C LEU A 31 11.14 6.76 80.48
N PHE A 32 10.16 6.88 81.38
CA PHE A 32 8.75 7.15 81.01
C PHE A 32 8.49 8.58 80.53
N THR A 33 9.47 9.48 80.59
CA THR A 33 9.24 10.91 80.30
C THR A 33 9.49 11.31 78.84
N LEU A 34 9.94 10.40 77.97
CA LEU A 34 10.36 10.75 76.60
C LEU A 34 9.92 9.77 75.47
N SER A 35 9.09 8.75 75.74
CA SER A 35 8.63 7.81 74.70
C SER A 35 7.14 7.98 74.38
N ARG A 36 6.76 7.87 73.10
CA ARG A 36 5.34 7.89 72.69
C ARG A 36 4.64 6.65 73.26
N LYS A 37 3.34 6.75 73.55
CA LYS A 37 2.54 5.69 74.18
C LYS A 37 2.63 4.35 73.42
N ASP A 38 2.71 4.42 72.10
CA ASP A 38 2.84 3.26 71.21
C ASP A 38 4.18 2.50 71.42
N ASP A 39 5.28 3.21 71.73
CA ASP A 39 6.57 2.58 72.01
C ASP A 39 6.54 1.81 73.35
N CYS A 40 5.82 2.36 74.33
CA CYS A 40 5.63 1.71 75.63
C CYS A 40 4.86 0.40 75.49
N ASP A 41 3.83 0.35 74.63
CA ASP A 41 3.03 -0.85 74.38
C ASP A 41 3.84 -1.93 73.62
N VAL A 42 4.64 -1.53 72.63
CA VAL A 42 5.54 -2.45 71.91
C VAL A 42 6.59 -3.04 72.85
N ILE A 43 7.24 -2.21 73.66
CA ILE A 43 8.23 -2.66 74.65
C ILE A 43 7.57 -3.57 75.69
N HIS A 44 6.37 -3.23 76.17
CA HIS A 44 5.61 -4.05 77.10
C HIS A 44 5.27 -5.42 76.51
N ASN A 45 4.78 -5.48 75.27
CA ASN A 45 4.47 -6.72 74.57
C ASN A 45 5.71 -7.60 74.33
N LEU A 46 6.85 -6.99 74.01
CA LEU A 46 8.14 -7.70 73.89
C LEU A 46 8.58 -8.30 75.23
N ILE A 47 8.48 -7.52 76.31
CA ILE A 47 8.79 -8.01 77.67
C ILE A 47 7.85 -9.16 78.07
N MET A 48 6.55 -9.02 77.83
CA MET A 48 5.57 -10.08 78.12
C MET A 48 5.84 -11.35 77.32
N THR A 49 6.22 -11.23 76.05
CA THR A 49 6.59 -12.37 75.19
C THR A 49 7.84 -13.09 75.72
N VAL A 50 8.87 -12.33 76.13
CA VAL A 50 10.10 -12.90 76.72
C VAL A 50 9.80 -13.55 78.07
N GLN A 51 8.98 -12.93 78.91
CA GLN A 51 8.55 -13.47 80.20
C GLN A 51 7.73 -14.76 80.05
N ASP A 52 6.79 -14.82 79.11
CA ASP A 52 6.01 -16.03 78.82
C ASP A 52 6.90 -17.16 78.28
N ARG A 53 7.82 -16.84 77.35
CA ARG A 53 8.81 -17.82 76.86
C ARG A 53 9.70 -18.35 77.98
N TYR A 54 10.17 -17.47 78.87
CA TYR A 54 10.99 -17.87 80.02
C TYR A 54 10.20 -18.75 80.99
N LYS A 55 8.95 -18.41 81.31
CA LYS A 55 8.07 -19.24 82.15
C LYS A 55 7.85 -20.62 81.54
N LYS A 56 7.57 -20.70 80.23
CA LYS A 56 7.41 -21.98 79.51
C LYS A 56 8.70 -22.81 79.49
N LEU A 57 9.87 -22.17 79.36
CA LEU A 57 11.18 -22.82 79.45
C LEU A 57 11.44 -23.32 80.86
N GLN A 58 11.20 -22.49 81.87
CA GLN A 58 11.36 -22.86 83.27
C GLN A 58 10.45 -24.04 83.63
N GLN A 59 9.19 -24.00 83.24
CA GLN A 59 8.22 -25.08 83.46
C GLN A 59 8.68 -26.38 82.78
N ARG A 60 9.07 -26.34 81.50
CA ARG A 60 9.57 -27.53 80.78
C ARG A 60 10.84 -28.10 81.40
N THR A 61 11.76 -27.25 81.84
CA THR A 61 12.98 -27.68 82.53
C THR A 61 12.66 -28.31 83.88
N SER A 62 11.75 -27.72 84.66
CA SER A 62 11.29 -28.29 85.94
C SER A 62 10.54 -29.61 85.75
N GLU A 63 9.68 -29.73 84.73
CA GLU A 63 9.00 -30.98 84.37
C GLU A 63 9.97 -32.07 83.93
N ARG A 64 10.92 -31.74 83.06
CA ARG A 64 11.99 -32.66 82.66
C ARG A 64 12.84 -33.09 83.86
N GLY A 65 13.17 -32.16 84.76
CA GLY A 65 13.87 -32.45 86.02
C GLY A 65 13.09 -33.44 86.89
N ARG A 66 11.77 -33.23 87.05
CA ARG A 66 10.90 -34.17 87.79
C ARG A 66 10.84 -35.55 87.13
N MET A 67 10.70 -35.62 85.80
CA MET A 67 10.69 -36.88 85.07
C MET A 67 12.01 -37.65 85.17
N LEU A 68 13.15 -36.95 85.09
CA LEU A 68 14.47 -37.56 85.25
C LEU A 68 14.68 -38.09 86.68
N GLU A 69 14.24 -37.34 87.69
CA GLU A 69 14.33 -37.79 89.08
C GLU A 69 13.41 -39.01 89.33
N ASP A 70 12.22 -39.05 88.72
CA ASP A 70 11.33 -40.21 88.75
C ASP A 70 11.95 -41.45 88.07
N VAL A 71 12.51 -41.30 86.86
CA VAL A 71 13.22 -42.39 86.16
C VAL A 71 14.39 -42.90 86.99
N LYS A 72 15.20 -41.98 87.53
CA LYS A 72 16.36 -42.32 88.38
C LYS A 72 15.92 -43.07 89.63
N LYS A 73 14.82 -42.64 90.27
CA LYS A 73 14.24 -43.35 91.43
C LYS A 73 13.77 -44.75 91.04
N ASN A 74 13.05 -44.89 89.93
CA ASN A 74 12.58 -46.18 89.42
C ASN A 74 13.74 -47.13 89.07
N ALA A 75 14.79 -46.62 88.43
CA ALA A 75 16.00 -47.39 88.13
C ALA A 75 16.74 -47.83 89.39
N LYS A 76 16.85 -46.96 90.41
CA LYS A 76 17.43 -47.33 91.71
C LYS A 76 16.60 -48.40 92.41
N GLN A 77 15.27 -48.25 92.42
CA GLN A 77 14.36 -49.21 93.04
C GLN A 77 14.41 -50.58 92.34
N PHE A 78 14.48 -50.60 91.01
CA PHE A 78 14.69 -51.84 90.26
C PHE A 78 16.01 -52.51 90.64
N ASN A 79 17.13 -51.78 90.66
CA ASN A 79 18.43 -52.33 91.02
C ASN A 79 18.45 -52.92 92.44
N GLU A 80 17.83 -52.24 93.40
CA GLU A 80 17.75 -52.75 94.77
C GLU A 80 16.89 -54.02 94.85
N SER A 81 15.70 -54.01 94.23
CA SER A 81 14.81 -55.18 94.19
C SER A 81 15.43 -56.36 93.43
N TRP A 82 16.22 -56.09 92.38
CA TRP A 82 16.98 -57.08 91.64
C TRP A 82 18.06 -57.71 92.51
N ARG A 83 18.88 -56.89 93.19
CA ARG A 83 19.92 -57.37 94.10
C ARG A 83 19.34 -58.26 95.20
N LEU A 84 18.30 -57.79 95.88
CA LEU A 84 17.64 -58.57 96.95
C LEU A 84 17.04 -59.89 96.43
N LEU A 85 16.54 -59.92 95.18
CA LEU A 85 16.02 -61.13 94.56
C LEU A 85 17.14 -62.12 94.23
N VAL A 86 18.27 -61.63 93.70
CA VAL A 86 19.46 -62.45 93.41
C VAL A 86 20.07 -63.01 94.69
N ASP A 87 20.26 -62.18 95.71
CA ASP A 87 20.79 -62.60 97.01
C ASP A 87 19.93 -63.73 97.61
N TRP A 88 18.59 -63.55 97.59
CA TRP A 88 17.66 -64.58 98.03
C TRP A 88 17.70 -65.85 97.15
N MET A 89 17.81 -65.72 95.83
CA MET A 89 17.96 -66.88 94.95
C MET A 89 19.24 -67.66 95.28
N THR A 90 20.35 -66.98 95.54
CA THR A 90 21.61 -67.61 95.96
C THR A 90 21.47 -68.34 97.30
N GLU A 91 20.77 -67.77 98.29
CA GLU A 91 20.47 -68.46 99.56
C GLU A 91 19.62 -69.72 99.35
N VAL A 92 18.61 -69.65 98.48
CA VAL A 92 17.73 -70.78 98.13
C VAL A 92 18.49 -71.87 97.40
N GLU A 93 19.36 -71.52 96.46
CA GLU A 93 20.23 -72.44 95.72
C GLU A 93 21.19 -73.18 96.67
N GLN A 94 21.83 -72.46 97.59
CA GLN A 94 22.67 -73.07 98.64
C GLN A 94 21.88 -74.05 99.52
N THR A 95 20.64 -73.68 99.89
CA THR A 95 19.77 -74.56 100.68
C THR A 95 19.42 -75.84 99.90
N LEU A 96 19.10 -75.73 98.61
CA LEU A 96 18.82 -76.89 97.75
C LEU A 96 20.05 -77.81 97.59
N ASP A 97 21.25 -77.24 97.49
CA ASP A 97 22.50 -78.00 97.34
C ASP A 97 22.87 -78.82 98.59
N THR A 98 22.39 -78.43 99.77
CA THR A 98 22.64 -79.14 101.04
C THR A 98 21.80 -80.40 101.24
N HIS A 99 20.69 -80.59 100.53
CA HIS A 99 19.84 -81.78 100.64
C HIS A 99 20.23 -82.82 99.56
N LYS A 100 21.02 -83.85 99.91
CA LYS A 100 21.49 -84.85 98.92
C LYS A 100 21.11 -86.31 99.18
N GLU A 101 20.39 -86.65 100.25
CA GLU A 101 19.94 -88.04 100.46
C GLU A 101 18.48 -88.11 100.92
N ILE A 102 17.69 -88.93 100.20
CA ILE A 102 16.30 -89.25 100.56
C ILE A 102 16.36 -90.20 101.76
N ALA A 103 15.67 -89.83 102.84
CA ALA A 103 15.67 -90.64 104.05
C ALA A 103 15.02 -92.02 103.81
N VAL A 104 15.48 -93.04 104.54
CA VAL A 104 15.02 -94.43 104.38
C VAL A 104 13.93 -94.81 105.39
N SER A 105 13.80 -94.07 106.50
CA SER A 105 12.77 -94.28 107.52
C SER A 105 11.47 -93.53 107.19
N HIS A 106 10.31 -94.16 107.45
CA HIS A 106 8.99 -93.56 107.24
C HIS A 106 8.80 -92.22 107.96
N GLU A 107 9.35 -92.08 109.16
CA GLU A 107 9.18 -90.84 109.94
C GLU A 107 10.10 -89.71 109.47
N GLU A 108 11.30 -90.07 108.98
CA GLU A 108 12.23 -89.11 108.35
C GLU A 108 11.72 -88.66 106.97
N ILE A 109 11.13 -89.56 106.18
CA ILE A 109 10.47 -89.22 104.91
C ILE A 109 9.30 -88.25 105.14
N LYS A 110 8.47 -88.49 106.17
CA LYS A 110 7.41 -87.54 106.55
C LYS A 110 7.98 -86.18 106.94
N GLN A 111 9.07 -86.15 107.70
CA GLN A 111 9.71 -84.91 108.09
C GLN A 111 10.25 -84.15 106.87
N GLN A 112 10.99 -84.81 105.98
CA GLN A 112 11.47 -84.24 104.72
C GLN A 112 10.32 -83.74 103.82
N LEU A 113 9.19 -84.46 103.75
CA LEU A 113 8.00 -84.02 103.00
C LEU A 113 7.35 -82.76 103.62
N THR A 114 7.43 -82.61 104.95
CA THR A 114 6.89 -81.46 105.66
C THR A 114 7.79 -80.24 105.46
N GLU A 115 9.11 -80.42 105.56
CA GLU A 115 10.13 -79.42 105.23
C GLU A 115 10.00 -78.97 103.77
N GLN A 116 9.80 -79.91 102.83
CA GLN A 116 9.58 -79.60 101.42
C GLN A 116 8.29 -78.80 101.18
N LYS A 117 7.20 -79.07 101.92
CA LYS A 117 5.96 -78.29 101.84
C LYS A 117 6.15 -76.86 102.36
N GLU A 118 6.88 -76.69 103.45
CA GLU A 118 7.21 -75.36 103.99
C GLU A 118 8.15 -74.59 103.05
N PHE A 119 9.14 -75.26 102.44
CA PHE A 119 9.99 -74.67 101.41
C PHE A 119 9.20 -74.25 100.17
N GLN A 120 8.26 -75.08 99.69
CA GLN A 120 7.35 -74.70 98.60
C GLN A 120 6.49 -73.49 98.96
N LYS A 121 6.04 -73.37 100.21
CA LYS A 121 5.30 -72.21 100.71
C LYS A 121 6.17 -70.96 100.74
N LEU A 122 7.45 -71.08 101.13
CA LEU A 122 8.43 -70.00 101.09
C LEU A 122 8.66 -69.51 99.66
N LEU A 123 8.89 -70.40 98.69
CA LEU A 123 9.01 -70.06 97.27
C LEU A 123 7.77 -69.32 96.75
N ARG A 124 6.57 -69.83 97.08
CA ARG A 124 5.31 -69.16 96.71
C ARG A 124 5.18 -67.76 97.32
N SER A 125 5.64 -67.57 98.57
CA SER A 125 5.60 -66.27 99.23
C SER A 125 6.51 -65.21 98.59
N LYS A 126 7.56 -65.63 97.88
CA LYS A 126 8.54 -64.74 97.20
C LYS A 126 8.20 -64.45 95.74
N ARG A 127 7.23 -65.16 95.16
CA ARG A 127 6.71 -64.91 93.81
C ARG A 127 6.30 -63.46 93.53
N PRO A 128 5.63 -62.72 94.45
CA PRO A 128 5.28 -61.32 94.21
C PRO A 128 6.51 -60.40 94.03
N MET A 129 7.62 -60.70 94.71
CA MET A 129 8.87 -59.95 94.58
C MET A 129 9.48 -60.15 93.18
N TYR A 130 9.55 -61.41 92.72
CA TYR A 130 9.98 -61.74 91.36
C TYR A 130 9.12 -61.03 90.31
N GLU A 131 7.78 -61.13 90.42
CA GLU A 131 6.86 -60.51 89.47
C GLU A 131 6.97 -58.97 89.47
N ALA A 132 7.18 -58.35 90.64
CA ALA A 132 7.40 -56.91 90.77
C ALA A 132 8.73 -56.44 90.14
N THR A 133 9.84 -57.14 90.40
CA THR A 133 11.15 -56.86 89.80
C THR A 133 11.10 -57.01 88.28
N LEU A 134 10.49 -58.09 87.80
CA LEU A 134 10.31 -58.36 86.37
C LEU A 134 9.44 -57.28 85.67
N LYS A 135 8.34 -56.85 86.30
CA LYS A 135 7.48 -55.78 85.78
C LYS A 135 8.20 -54.43 85.72
N SER A 136 8.97 -54.10 86.76
CA SER A 136 9.78 -52.87 86.81
C SER A 136 10.87 -52.87 85.75
N GLY A 137 11.60 -53.99 85.57
CA GLY A 137 12.60 -54.14 84.52
C GLY A 137 12.00 -54.01 83.11
N ARG A 138 10.85 -54.63 82.85
CA ARG A 138 10.13 -54.48 81.57
C ARG A 138 9.73 -53.04 81.28
N SER A 139 9.20 -52.32 82.27
CA SER A 139 8.80 -50.91 82.10
C SER A 139 9.99 -49.99 81.81
N LEU A 140 11.14 -50.22 82.46
CA LEU A 140 12.37 -49.47 82.18
C LEU A 140 12.91 -49.75 80.78
N HIS A 141 12.89 -51.01 80.36
CA HIS A 141 13.30 -51.43 79.02
C HIS A 141 12.41 -50.82 77.92
N GLU A 142 11.09 -50.89 78.07
CA GLU A 142 10.11 -50.32 77.13
C GLU A 142 10.27 -48.80 76.98
N ARG A 143 10.50 -48.08 78.09
CA ARG A 143 10.75 -46.62 78.07
C ARG A 143 12.06 -46.24 77.38
N ALA A 144 13.11 -47.05 77.53
CA ALA A 144 14.39 -46.83 76.86
C ALA A 144 14.29 -47.05 75.34
N GLN A 145 13.60 -48.11 74.93
CA GLN A 145 13.48 -48.51 73.53
C GLN A 145 12.55 -47.59 72.73
N THR A 146 11.35 -47.28 73.26
CA THR A 146 10.39 -46.38 72.61
C THR A 146 10.93 -44.96 72.36
N SER A 147 11.85 -44.47 73.19
CA SER A 147 12.47 -43.16 72.99
C SER A 147 13.54 -43.16 71.89
N HIS A 148 14.29 -44.25 71.73
CA HIS A 148 15.34 -44.35 70.71
C HIS A 148 14.73 -44.60 69.32
N ASP A 149 13.83 -45.58 69.23
CA ASP A 149 13.20 -45.99 67.97
C ASP A 149 12.39 -44.84 67.35
N ARG A 150 11.63 -44.09 68.16
CA ARG A 150 10.85 -42.95 67.65
C ARG A 150 11.74 -41.82 67.12
N THR A 151 12.87 -41.57 67.77
CA THR A 151 13.79 -40.50 67.34
C THR A 151 14.51 -40.87 66.05
N LEU A 152 14.87 -42.16 65.90
CA LEU A 152 15.46 -42.69 64.68
C LEU A 152 14.46 -42.71 63.52
N GLU A 153 13.21 -43.12 63.76
CA GLU A 153 12.14 -43.15 62.76
C GLU A 153 11.80 -41.73 62.25
N GLU A 154 11.69 -40.75 63.16
CA GLU A 154 11.49 -39.34 62.81
C GLU A 154 12.66 -38.77 61.97
N ALA A 155 13.91 -39.14 62.30
CA ALA A 155 15.10 -38.71 61.55
C ALA A 155 15.20 -39.35 60.16
N LEU A 156 14.89 -40.64 60.04
CA LEU A 156 14.87 -41.36 58.75
C LEU A 156 13.76 -40.84 57.83
N LEU A 157 12.56 -40.60 58.36
CA LEU A 157 11.45 -39.99 57.61
C LEU A 157 11.80 -38.58 57.13
N PHE A 158 12.49 -37.78 57.96
CA PHE A 158 12.97 -36.47 57.55
C PHE A 158 14.02 -36.56 56.43
N SER A 159 15.00 -37.46 56.57
CA SER A 159 16.03 -37.69 55.55
C SER A 159 15.42 -38.13 54.21
N GLY A 160 14.48 -39.07 54.21
CA GLY A 160 13.80 -39.52 52.99
C GLY A 160 13.00 -38.40 52.30
N ARG A 161 12.21 -37.63 53.07
CA ARG A 161 11.46 -36.49 52.51
C ARG A 161 12.37 -35.39 51.98
N PHE A 162 13.54 -35.21 52.60
CA PHE A 162 14.55 -34.27 52.13
C PHE A 162 15.15 -34.70 50.79
N THR A 163 15.58 -35.96 50.68
CA THR A 163 16.16 -36.50 49.44
C THR A 163 15.16 -36.49 48.29
N ASP A 164 13.89 -36.82 48.55
CA ASP A 164 12.83 -36.78 47.54
C ASP A 164 12.59 -35.35 47.02
N ALA A 165 12.56 -34.37 47.93
CA ALA A 165 12.39 -32.96 47.56
C ALA A 165 13.59 -32.40 46.79
N LEU A 166 14.81 -32.79 47.16
CA LEU A 166 16.03 -32.44 46.46
C LEU A 166 16.03 -33.02 45.04
N GLN A 167 15.74 -34.32 44.89
CA GLN A 167 15.70 -34.99 43.58
C GLN A 167 14.62 -34.39 42.68
N ALA A 168 13.41 -34.14 43.20
CA ALA A 168 12.33 -33.54 42.43
C ALA A 168 12.67 -32.14 41.88
N LEU A 169 13.47 -31.36 42.61
CA LEU A 169 13.99 -30.07 42.14
C LEU A 169 15.08 -30.26 41.08
N ASN A 170 16.00 -31.20 41.30
CA ASN A 170 17.09 -31.48 40.37
C ASN A 170 16.57 -32.00 39.01
N ASP A 171 15.59 -32.89 39.03
CA ASP A 171 14.91 -33.41 37.84
C ASP A 171 14.17 -32.31 37.07
N TRP A 172 13.57 -31.36 37.80
CA TRP A 172 12.92 -30.23 37.17
C TRP A 172 13.92 -29.26 36.55
N LEU A 173 15.03 -28.95 37.24
CA LEU A 173 16.11 -28.13 36.71
C LEU A 173 16.67 -28.75 35.43
N TYR A 174 16.90 -30.07 35.42
CA TYR A 174 17.35 -30.80 34.24
C TYR A 174 16.41 -30.70 33.05
N ARG A 175 15.10 -30.65 33.27
CA ARG A 175 14.11 -30.43 32.19
C ARG A 175 13.97 -28.95 31.80
N ALA A 176 14.25 -28.03 32.71
CA ALA A 176 14.12 -26.59 32.49
C ALA A 176 15.29 -26.03 31.67
N GLU A 177 16.52 -26.47 31.95
CA GLU A 177 17.75 -25.98 31.30
C GLU A 177 17.68 -26.04 29.75
N PRO A 178 17.33 -27.18 29.11
CA PRO A 178 17.26 -27.24 27.64
C PRO A 178 16.18 -26.35 27.03
N GLN A 179 15.11 -26.04 27.77
CA GLN A 179 14.05 -25.16 27.27
C GLN A 179 14.47 -23.68 27.31
N LEU A 180 15.50 -23.33 28.09
CA LEU A 180 15.99 -21.97 28.27
C LEU A 180 17.32 -21.71 27.53
N ALA A 181 17.88 -22.72 26.89
CA ALA A 181 19.16 -22.64 26.21
C ALA A 181 19.18 -21.56 25.10
N GLU A 182 20.39 -21.08 24.78
CA GLU A 182 20.60 -19.98 23.82
C GLU A 182 20.27 -20.37 22.38
N ASP A 183 20.31 -21.65 22.06
CA ASP A 183 20.00 -22.23 20.75
C ASP A 183 18.50 -22.42 20.50
N VAL A 184 17.67 -22.38 21.54
CA VAL A 184 16.21 -22.50 21.41
C VAL A 184 15.69 -21.27 20.64
N PRO A 185 15.04 -21.45 19.47
CA PRO A 185 14.59 -20.32 18.66
C PRO A 185 13.45 -19.56 19.35
N VAL A 186 13.53 -18.23 19.28
CA VAL A 186 12.54 -17.31 19.86
C VAL A 186 11.95 -16.34 18.83
N GLY A 187 12.56 -16.25 17.63
CA GLY A 187 12.07 -15.43 16.53
C GLY A 187 10.84 -16.05 15.87
N GLY A 188 10.07 -15.25 15.16
CA GLY A 188 8.87 -15.71 14.46
C GLY A 188 8.00 -14.56 14.01
N ASP A 189 6.80 -14.90 13.51
CA ASP A 189 5.74 -13.92 13.32
C ASP A 189 5.20 -13.44 14.68
N LYS A 190 4.57 -12.27 14.68
CA LYS A 190 4.14 -11.55 15.88
C LYS A 190 3.28 -12.41 16.82
N ASP A 191 2.37 -13.21 16.28
CA ASP A 191 1.50 -14.06 17.09
C ASP A 191 2.27 -15.21 17.75
N MET A 192 3.23 -15.81 17.03
CA MET A 192 4.07 -16.86 17.59
C MET A 192 4.98 -16.34 18.69
N VAL A 193 5.62 -15.18 18.50
CA VAL A 193 6.49 -14.59 19.54
C VAL A 193 5.67 -14.24 20.80
N ASN A 194 4.47 -13.68 20.65
CA ASN A 194 3.57 -13.42 21.77
C ASN A 194 3.20 -14.72 22.53
N ASN A 195 2.88 -15.79 21.80
CA ASN A 195 2.62 -17.09 22.42
C ASN A 195 3.84 -17.65 23.18
N LEU A 196 5.05 -17.48 22.65
CA LEU A 196 6.29 -17.89 23.33
C LEU A 196 6.53 -17.06 24.60
N ILE A 197 6.27 -15.75 24.56
CA ILE A 197 6.32 -14.86 25.73
C ILE A 197 5.35 -15.33 26.81
N ASP A 198 4.11 -15.65 26.45
CA ASP A 198 3.10 -16.09 27.42
C ASP A 198 3.43 -17.45 28.04
N LYS A 199 3.98 -18.38 27.25
CA LYS A 199 4.56 -19.63 27.76
C LYS A 199 5.72 -19.37 28.74
N HIS A 200 6.59 -18.42 28.43
CA HIS A 200 7.72 -18.06 29.31
C HIS A 200 7.27 -17.36 30.60
N LYS A 201 6.25 -16.49 30.54
CA LYS A 201 5.61 -15.91 31.74
C LYS A 201 5.03 -17.01 32.65
N ALA A 202 4.42 -18.05 32.07
CA ALA A 202 3.94 -19.19 32.83
C ALA A 202 5.10 -19.96 33.49
N PHE A 203 6.21 -20.17 32.78
CA PHE A 203 7.43 -20.74 33.33
C PHE A 203 8.00 -19.90 34.49
N GLN A 204 8.09 -18.58 34.35
CA GLN A 204 8.56 -17.68 35.40
C GLN A 204 7.68 -17.73 36.66
N LYS A 205 6.35 -17.88 36.51
CA LYS A 205 5.44 -18.10 37.65
C LYS A 205 5.76 -19.41 38.38
N GLU A 206 6.07 -20.48 37.66
CA GLU A 206 6.47 -21.77 38.23
C GLU A 206 7.84 -21.68 38.93
N LEU A 207 8.80 -20.99 38.31
CA LEU A 207 10.09 -20.66 38.91
C LEU A 207 9.90 -19.91 40.24
N GLY A 208 9.02 -18.90 40.27
CA GLY A 208 8.69 -18.16 41.50
C GLY A 208 8.13 -19.06 42.62
N LYS A 209 7.26 -20.03 42.29
CA LYS A 209 6.74 -21.00 43.27
C LYS A 209 7.85 -21.88 43.84
N ARG A 210 8.74 -22.40 42.97
CA ARG A 210 9.84 -23.29 43.37
C ARG A 210 10.96 -22.61 44.16
N ALA A 211 11.09 -21.28 44.06
CA ALA A 211 11.99 -20.49 44.91
C ALA A 211 11.66 -20.64 46.41
N GLY A 212 10.39 -20.89 46.76
CA GLY A 212 9.97 -21.21 48.14
C GLY A 212 10.49 -22.57 48.61
N CYS A 213 10.48 -23.56 47.72
CA CYS A 213 10.97 -24.92 48.00
C CYS A 213 12.48 -24.91 48.29
N ILE A 214 13.28 -24.24 47.45
CA ILE A 214 14.74 -24.12 47.66
C ILE A 214 15.07 -23.40 48.96
N ARG A 215 14.37 -22.30 49.28
CA ARG A 215 14.56 -21.60 50.57
C ARG A 215 14.25 -22.48 51.77
N THR A 216 13.22 -23.32 51.66
CA THR A 216 12.83 -24.27 52.72
C THR A 216 13.86 -25.38 52.84
N LEU A 217 14.29 -25.96 51.72
CA LEU A 217 15.33 -27.01 51.66
C LEU A 217 16.67 -26.52 52.23
N LYS A 218 17.10 -25.30 51.86
CA LYS A 218 18.30 -24.64 52.40
C LYS A 218 18.20 -24.38 53.91
N ARG A 219 17.01 -24.12 54.44
CA ARG A 219 16.81 -24.01 55.91
C ARG A 219 16.92 -25.38 56.57
N SER A 220 16.29 -26.41 56.00
CA SER A 220 16.37 -27.78 56.48
C SER A 220 17.81 -28.30 56.54
N VAL A 221 18.65 -28.05 55.53
CA VAL A 221 20.09 -28.43 55.57
C VAL A 221 20.85 -27.68 56.66
N ARG A 222 20.63 -26.37 56.83
CA ARG A 222 21.26 -25.61 57.92
C ARG A 222 20.89 -26.13 59.30
N ASP A 223 19.64 -26.53 59.49
CA ASP A 223 19.17 -27.06 60.77
C ASP A 223 19.74 -28.48 61.02
N LEU A 224 19.86 -29.30 59.98
CA LEU A 224 20.40 -30.66 60.05
C LEU A 224 21.92 -30.67 60.32
N THR A 225 22.68 -29.81 59.64
CA THR A 225 24.12 -29.61 59.84
C THR A 225 24.46 -29.07 61.24
N ARG A 226 23.51 -28.45 61.95
CA ARG A 226 23.70 -28.05 63.35
C ARG A 226 23.52 -29.20 64.34
N SER A 227 22.85 -30.28 63.93
CA SER A 227 22.53 -31.45 64.78
C SER A 227 23.42 -32.67 64.57
N SER A 228 24.05 -32.84 63.40
CA SER A 228 24.90 -34.00 63.06
C SER A 228 26.13 -33.55 62.26
N THR A 229 27.32 -34.09 62.59
CA THR A 229 28.60 -33.67 61.98
C THR A 229 29.11 -34.55 60.84
N ALA A 230 28.57 -35.77 60.65
CA ALA A 230 29.10 -36.74 59.68
C ALA A 230 28.54 -36.56 58.24
N ASP A 231 27.23 -36.31 58.10
CA ASP A 231 26.56 -36.15 56.78
C ASP A 231 26.45 -34.69 56.31
N ALA A 232 26.94 -33.76 57.15
CA ALA A 232 26.83 -32.32 56.95
C ALA A 232 27.55 -31.83 55.67
N HIS A 233 28.70 -32.40 55.33
CA HIS A 233 29.50 -31.96 54.18
C HIS A 233 28.85 -32.34 52.85
N TRP A 234 28.47 -33.61 52.70
CA TRP A 234 27.82 -34.11 51.49
C TRP A 234 26.49 -33.38 51.21
N LEU A 235 25.68 -33.16 52.26
CA LEU A 235 24.43 -32.39 52.12
C LEU A 235 24.67 -30.93 51.73
N GLN A 236 25.74 -30.32 52.21
CA GLN A 236 26.11 -28.96 51.85
C GLN A 236 26.55 -28.89 50.38
N GLU A 237 27.38 -29.81 49.91
CA GLU A 237 27.79 -29.89 48.50
C GLU A 237 26.59 -30.09 47.56
N GLN A 238 25.67 -31.00 47.89
CA GLN A 238 24.46 -31.23 47.08
C GLN A 238 23.53 -30.01 47.05
N MET A 239 23.45 -29.26 48.15
CA MET A 239 22.70 -28.00 48.18
C MET A 239 23.38 -26.90 47.37
N ASP A 240 24.71 -26.79 47.45
CA ASP A 240 25.49 -25.79 46.72
C ASP A 240 25.42 -26.07 45.21
N GLU A 241 25.45 -27.34 44.78
CA GLU A 241 25.23 -27.74 43.39
C GLU A 241 23.82 -27.37 42.91
N LEU A 242 22.79 -27.69 43.69
CA LEU A 242 21.40 -27.32 43.38
C LEU A 242 21.24 -25.80 43.27
N GLU A 243 21.85 -25.04 44.18
CA GLU A 243 21.81 -23.58 44.16
C GLU A 243 22.55 -23.00 42.95
N GLY A 244 23.69 -23.58 42.57
CA GLY A 244 24.40 -23.22 41.35
C GLY A 244 23.57 -23.44 40.09
N ARG A 245 22.94 -24.61 39.95
CA ARG A 245 22.03 -24.91 38.82
C ARG A 245 20.79 -24.01 38.83
N TRP A 246 20.22 -23.75 40.01
CA TRP A 246 19.10 -22.82 40.16
C TRP A 246 19.45 -21.41 39.70
N GLU A 247 20.61 -20.89 40.12
CA GLU A 247 21.09 -19.57 39.70
C GLU A 247 21.34 -19.52 38.19
N ALA A 248 21.89 -20.59 37.60
CA ALA A 248 22.06 -20.71 36.15
C ALA A 248 20.71 -20.67 35.42
N VAL A 249 19.70 -21.42 35.88
CA VAL A 249 18.34 -21.38 35.32
C VAL A 249 17.69 -20.01 35.48
N CYS A 250 17.89 -19.30 36.59
CA CYS A 250 17.43 -17.93 36.75
C CYS A 250 18.09 -16.99 35.71
N LYS A 251 19.40 -17.10 35.51
CA LYS A 251 20.12 -16.30 34.50
C LYS A 251 19.66 -16.61 33.08
N LEU A 252 19.51 -17.89 32.73
CA LEU A 252 18.99 -18.31 31.43
C LEU A 252 17.54 -17.85 31.21
N SER A 253 16.72 -17.84 32.27
CA SER A 253 15.34 -17.34 32.20
C SER A 253 15.27 -15.84 31.90
N VAL A 254 16.15 -15.04 32.50
CA VAL A 254 16.29 -13.61 32.18
C VAL A 254 16.81 -13.41 30.76
N SER A 255 17.90 -14.10 30.38
CA SER A 255 18.44 -14.04 29.01
C SER A 255 17.38 -14.41 27.95
N LYS A 256 16.59 -15.47 28.19
CA LYS A 256 15.48 -15.84 27.30
C LYS A 256 14.38 -14.76 27.24
N GLN A 257 14.09 -14.08 28.35
CA GLN A 257 13.14 -12.96 28.36
C GLN A 257 13.64 -11.83 27.47
N ASP A 258 14.90 -11.41 27.62
CA ASP A 258 15.49 -10.34 26.82
C ASP A 258 15.48 -10.70 25.31
N ARG A 259 15.82 -11.95 24.98
CA ARG A 259 15.78 -12.48 23.61
C ARG A 259 14.36 -12.49 23.04
N LEU A 260 13.35 -12.86 23.83
CA LEU A 260 11.94 -12.84 23.42
C LEU A 260 11.42 -11.42 23.21
N GLU A 261 11.80 -10.46 24.05
CA GLU A 261 11.44 -9.06 23.90
C GLU A 261 12.07 -8.44 22.65
N ALA A 262 13.35 -8.73 22.38
CA ALA A 262 14.02 -8.31 21.15
C ALA A 262 13.35 -8.93 19.90
N ALA A 263 13.02 -10.23 19.96
CA ALA A 263 12.28 -10.90 18.89
C ALA A 263 10.90 -10.29 18.65
N LEU A 264 10.19 -9.88 19.71
CA LEU A 264 8.89 -9.22 19.59
C LEU A 264 9.02 -7.87 18.88
N GLN A 265 10.01 -7.06 19.26
CA GLN A 265 10.27 -5.78 18.60
C GLN A 265 10.58 -5.94 17.10
N GLN A 266 11.36 -6.97 16.74
CA GLN A 266 11.62 -7.29 15.33
C GLN A 266 10.34 -7.73 14.60
N ALA A 267 9.54 -8.60 15.21
CA ALA A 267 8.30 -9.09 14.63
C ALA A 267 7.26 -7.96 14.45
N GLU A 268 7.11 -7.06 15.42
CA GLU A 268 6.25 -5.87 15.32
C GLU A 268 6.72 -4.90 14.26
N LYS A 269 8.04 -4.70 14.13
CA LYS A 269 8.62 -3.87 13.08
C LYS A 269 8.34 -4.47 11.70
N PHE A 270 8.54 -5.77 11.53
CA PHE A 270 8.25 -6.47 10.27
C PHE A 270 6.76 -6.39 9.91
N ASP A 271 5.88 -6.72 10.86
CA ASP A 271 4.41 -6.61 10.73
C ASP A 271 3.99 -5.19 10.30
N GLY A 272 4.51 -4.16 10.99
CA GLY A 272 4.22 -2.77 10.68
C GLY A 272 4.72 -2.34 9.28
N LEU A 273 5.93 -2.74 8.89
CA LEU A 273 6.47 -2.44 7.56
C LEU A 273 5.64 -3.10 6.46
N VAL A 274 5.31 -4.39 6.61
CA VAL A 274 4.48 -5.13 5.65
C VAL A 274 3.12 -4.47 5.48
N HIS A 275 2.42 -4.18 6.57
CA HIS A 275 1.07 -3.60 6.49
C HIS A 275 1.06 -2.18 5.93
N CYS A 276 1.99 -1.31 6.36
CA CYS A 276 2.10 0.04 5.83
C CYS A 276 2.46 0.05 4.33
N PHE A 277 3.30 -0.88 3.88
CA PHE A 277 3.64 -1.01 2.48
C PHE A 277 2.45 -1.49 1.64
N MET A 278 1.72 -2.52 2.11
CA MET A 278 0.54 -3.03 1.42
C MET A 278 -0.58 -2.00 1.30
N GLU A 279 -0.82 -1.19 2.35
CA GLU A 279 -1.79 -0.09 2.30
C GLU A 279 -1.42 0.94 1.23
N ARG A 280 -0.14 1.33 1.15
CA ARG A 280 0.32 2.27 0.13
C ARG A 280 0.22 1.70 -1.28
N LEU A 281 0.60 0.43 -1.49
CA LEU A 281 0.42 -0.24 -2.79
C LEU A 281 -1.05 -0.24 -3.23
N THR A 282 -1.98 -0.44 -2.28
CA THR A 282 -3.42 -0.40 -2.56
C THR A 282 -3.85 1.00 -3.01
N GLU A 283 -3.32 2.06 -2.40
CA GLU A 283 -3.61 3.43 -2.80
C GLU A 283 -3.01 3.76 -4.18
N VAL A 284 -1.78 3.30 -4.47
CA VAL A 284 -1.19 3.43 -5.81
C VAL A 284 -2.05 2.71 -6.84
N GLU A 285 -2.47 1.48 -6.58
CA GLU A 285 -3.35 0.72 -7.45
C GLU A 285 -4.67 1.45 -7.73
N ARG A 286 -5.29 2.03 -6.69
CA ARG A 286 -6.53 2.80 -6.82
C ARG A 286 -6.34 4.01 -7.75
N ILE A 287 -5.22 4.73 -7.59
CA ILE A 287 -4.88 5.87 -8.44
C ILE A 287 -4.64 5.41 -9.89
N LEU A 288 -3.89 4.32 -10.10
CA LEU A 288 -3.60 3.80 -11.44
C LEU A 288 -4.85 3.29 -12.17
N LYS A 289 -5.81 2.69 -11.46
CA LYS A 289 -7.03 2.12 -12.05
C LYS A 289 -8.15 3.14 -12.26
N TYR A 290 -8.31 4.09 -11.34
CA TYR A 290 -9.50 4.96 -11.28
C TYR A 290 -9.19 6.45 -11.12
N GLY A 291 -7.93 6.83 -10.90
CA GLY A 291 -7.53 8.21 -10.72
C GLY A 291 -7.57 9.00 -12.02
N VAL A 292 -7.97 10.28 -11.93
CA VAL A 292 -7.66 11.26 -12.97
C VAL A 292 -6.17 11.57 -12.82
N ILE A 293 -5.40 11.23 -13.83
CA ILE A 293 -3.96 11.48 -13.85
C ILE A 293 -3.78 12.99 -14.01
N PRO A 294 -3.25 13.70 -13.00
CA PRO A 294 -2.97 15.13 -13.14
C PRO A 294 -1.91 15.31 -14.23
N GLU A 295 -2.10 16.27 -15.13
CA GLU A 295 -1.17 16.59 -16.23
C GLU A 295 0.25 16.98 -15.75
N GLU A 296 0.45 17.13 -14.44
CA GLU A 296 1.73 17.37 -13.76
C GLU A 296 2.33 16.05 -13.21
N GLU A 297 2.66 15.11 -14.11
CA GLU A 297 2.91 13.70 -13.77
C GLU A 297 4.38 13.33 -13.47
N GLU A 298 5.34 14.18 -13.81
CA GLU A 298 6.76 13.81 -13.81
C GLU A 298 7.42 13.85 -12.41
N GLY A 299 6.91 14.70 -11.50
CA GLY A 299 7.41 14.85 -10.13
C GLY A 299 6.93 13.79 -9.15
N LEU A 300 5.75 13.18 -9.38
CA LEU A 300 5.17 12.17 -8.48
C LEU A 300 5.66 10.75 -8.79
N LEU A 301 5.97 10.45 -10.06
CA LEU A 301 6.49 9.13 -10.47
C LEU A 301 7.96 8.91 -10.08
N SER A 302 8.77 9.97 -10.07
CA SER A 302 10.19 9.91 -9.71
C SER A 302 10.43 9.83 -8.20
N PHE A 303 9.62 10.51 -7.38
CA PHE A 303 9.72 10.47 -5.91
C PHE A 303 9.12 9.19 -5.29
N ARG A 304 8.27 8.45 -6.02
CA ARG A 304 7.55 7.27 -5.52
C ARG A 304 8.30 5.95 -5.80
N LYS A 305 8.96 5.79 -6.95
CA LYS A 305 9.70 4.55 -7.28
C LYS A 305 10.87 4.25 -6.34
N GLN A 306 11.62 5.28 -5.93
CA GLN A 306 12.85 5.07 -5.15
C GLN A 306 12.56 4.74 -3.68
N HIS A 307 11.51 5.33 -3.11
CA HIS A 307 11.08 5.07 -1.73
C HIS A 307 10.45 3.67 -1.58
N GLU A 308 9.64 3.23 -2.56
CA GLU A 308 8.98 1.92 -2.51
C GLU A 308 9.96 0.75 -2.66
N VAL A 309 11.01 0.88 -3.49
CA VAL A 309 12.06 -0.13 -3.63
C VAL A 309 12.83 -0.31 -2.32
N MET A 310 13.22 0.79 -1.68
CA MET A 310 13.98 0.77 -0.42
C MET A 310 13.18 0.11 0.71
N GLU A 311 11.87 0.31 0.76
CA GLU A 311 11.03 -0.32 1.78
C GLU A 311 10.78 -1.81 1.54
N LEU A 312 10.66 -2.23 0.27
CA LEU A 312 10.62 -3.65 -0.07
C LEU A 312 11.91 -4.36 0.35
N GLU A 313 13.07 -3.75 0.08
CA GLU A 313 14.38 -4.25 0.53
C GLU A 313 14.45 -4.35 2.05
N ASN A 314 13.98 -3.32 2.78
CA ASN A 314 13.92 -3.36 4.24
C ASN A 314 13.04 -4.49 4.78
N ILE A 315 11.88 -4.74 4.15
CA ILE A 315 10.99 -5.85 4.51
C ILE A 315 11.68 -7.19 4.26
N GLN A 316 12.34 -7.36 3.11
CA GLN A 316 13.07 -8.58 2.76
C GLN A 316 14.23 -8.84 3.71
N CYS A 317 15.09 -7.85 3.95
CA CYS A 317 16.23 -7.96 4.85
C CYS A 317 15.78 -8.33 6.28
N LEU A 318 14.81 -7.60 6.83
CA LEU A 318 14.30 -7.89 8.17
C LEU A 318 13.60 -9.26 8.23
N GLY A 319 12.87 -9.64 7.19
CA GLY A 319 12.24 -10.95 7.09
C GLY A 319 13.25 -12.10 7.08
N GLU A 320 14.34 -11.97 6.31
CA GLU A 320 15.44 -12.95 6.28
C GLU A 320 16.22 -13.01 7.59
N GLU A 321 16.44 -11.85 8.24
CA GLU A 321 17.06 -11.78 9.57
C GLU A 321 16.23 -12.54 10.62
N ILE A 322 14.90 -12.36 10.63
CA ILE A 322 14.01 -13.10 11.52
C ILE A 322 14.05 -14.60 11.17
N LEU A 323 13.99 -14.95 9.87
CA LEU A 323 14.01 -16.34 9.41
C LEU A 323 15.26 -17.11 9.85
N ALA A 324 16.41 -16.46 9.94
CA ALA A 324 17.68 -17.08 10.34
C ALA A 324 17.65 -17.72 11.74
N SER A 325 16.76 -17.28 12.64
CA SER A 325 16.67 -17.77 14.01
C SER A 325 15.22 -18.01 14.49
N CYS A 326 14.28 -18.13 13.54
CA CYS A 326 12.86 -18.27 13.86
C CYS A 326 12.46 -19.69 14.28
N HIS A 327 11.32 -19.76 14.96
CA HIS A 327 10.66 -21.00 15.30
C HIS A 327 10.14 -21.69 14.02
N PRO A 328 10.26 -23.03 13.90
CA PRO A 328 9.82 -23.78 12.71
C PRO A 328 8.40 -23.47 12.24
N ASP A 329 7.46 -23.34 13.19
CA ASP A 329 6.05 -23.02 12.91
C ASP A 329 5.82 -21.66 12.23
N SER A 330 6.76 -20.71 12.36
CA SER A 330 6.66 -19.39 11.72
C SER A 330 7.31 -19.31 10.34
N ILE A 331 8.12 -20.30 9.95
CA ILE A 331 8.92 -20.25 8.70
C ILE A 331 8.01 -20.05 7.49
N ILE A 332 6.93 -20.81 7.39
CA ILE A 332 6.02 -20.76 6.24
C ILE A 332 5.32 -19.40 6.19
N THR A 333 4.84 -18.90 7.32
CA THR A 333 4.15 -17.62 7.45
C THR A 333 5.06 -16.46 7.04
N LEU A 334 6.29 -16.40 7.55
CA LEU A 334 7.25 -15.34 7.22
C LEU A 334 7.65 -15.36 5.74
N LYS A 335 7.96 -16.54 5.20
CA LYS A 335 8.25 -16.69 3.76
C LYS A 335 7.07 -16.27 2.89
N SER A 336 5.85 -16.60 3.31
CA SER A 336 4.62 -16.19 2.63
C SER A 336 4.51 -14.67 2.59
N TRP A 337 4.68 -13.98 3.74
CA TRP A 337 4.62 -12.51 3.78
C TRP A 337 5.68 -11.86 2.89
N ILE A 338 6.94 -12.29 2.96
CA ILE A 338 8.02 -11.79 2.10
C ILE A 338 7.65 -11.96 0.61
N SER A 339 7.15 -13.14 0.24
CA SER A 339 6.77 -13.47 -1.13
C SER A 339 5.57 -12.65 -1.61
N VAL A 340 4.52 -12.52 -0.78
CA VAL A 340 3.31 -11.77 -1.10
C VAL A 340 3.63 -10.29 -1.29
N THR A 341 4.39 -9.69 -0.38
CA THR A 341 4.80 -8.28 -0.47
C THR A 341 5.59 -8.03 -1.76
N LYS A 342 6.52 -8.92 -2.11
CA LYS A 342 7.28 -8.84 -3.36
C LYS A 342 6.38 -8.94 -4.59
N THR A 343 5.53 -9.98 -4.63
CA THR A 343 4.63 -10.23 -5.77
C THR A 343 3.68 -9.05 -5.99
N ARG A 344 3.12 -8.50 -4.91
CA ARG A 344 2.23 -7.34 -4.99
C ARG A 344 2.92 -6.08 -5.50
N TYR A 345 4.15 -5.83 -5.05
CA TYR A 345 4.93 -4.72 -5.60
C TYR A 345 5.19 -4.89 -7.09
N GLU A 346 5.57 -6.10 -7.53
CA GLU A 346 5.82 -6.39 -8.95
C GLU A 346 4.55 -6.17 -9.80
N GLU A 347 3.39 -6.65 -9.35
CA GLU A 347 2.09 -6.41 -10.00
C GLU A 347 1.81 -4.90 -10.17
N VAL A 348 1.86 -4.12 -9.08
CA VAL A 348 1.57 -2.68 -9.12
C VAL A 348 2.59 -1.92 -9.99
N SER A 349 3.88 -2.30 -9.91
CA SER A 349 4.94 -1.73 -10.74
C SER A 349 4.70 -1.98 -12.23
N THR A 350 4.25 -3.19 -12.61
CA THR A 350 3.91 -3.48 -14.01
C THR A 350 2.72 -2.66 -14.50
N TRP A 351 1.68 -2.46 -13.68
CA TRP A 351 0.57 -1.58 -14.03
C TRP A 351 1.00 -0.13 -14.18
N ALA A 352 1.85 0.36 -13.28
CA ALA A 352 2.40 1.72 -13.37
C ALA A 352 3.20 1.91 -14.66
N GLN A 353 4.02 0.93 -15.05
CA GLN A 353 4.77 0.96 -16.29
C GLN A 353 3.86 0.95 -17.53
N GLN A 354 2.84 0.08 -17.56
CA GLN A 354 1.89 0.02 -18.66
C GLN A 354 1.10 1.33 -18.80
N GLN A 355 0.70 1.94 -17.68
CA GLN A 355 0.00 3.21 -17.70
C GLN A 355 0.90 4.35 -18.18
N GLY A 356 2.15 4.42 -17.70
CA GLY A 356 3.13 5.38 -18.19
C GLY A 356 3.41 5.24 -19.68
N GLN A 357 3.49 4.01 -20.21
CA GLN A 357 3.63 3.76 -21.64
C GLN A 357 2.44 4.26 -22.47
N LYS A 358 1.20 4.08 -21.98
CA LYS A 358 0.00 4.58 -22.66
C LYS A 358 -0.03 6.11 -22.73
N ILE A 359 0.33 6.77 -21.64
CA ILE A 359 0.36 8.23 -21.58
C ILE A 359 1.44 8.76 -22.50
N GLN A 360 2.64 8.18 -22.44
CA GLN A 360 3.73 8.54 -23.34
C GLN A 360 3.33 8.39 -24.81
N ALA A 361 2.68 7.29 -25.17
CA ALA A 361 2.19 7.07 -26.53
C ALA A 361 1.14 8.12 -26.95
N SER A 362 0.23 8.50 -26.04
CA SER A 362 -0.75 9.55 -26.29
C SER A 362 -0.12 10.93 -26.44
N LEU A 363 0.88 11.25 -25.61
CA LEU A 363 1.62 12.51 -25.70
C LEU A 363 2.39 12.60 -27.02
N THR A 364 3.15 11.56 -27.38
CA THR A 364 3.85 11.51 -28.66
C THR A 364 2.88 11.61 -29.84
N ALA A 365 1.71 10.97 -29.79
CA ALA A 365 0.70 11.11 -30.84
C ALA A 365 0.20 12.57 -30.98
N LEU A 366 -0.14 13.24 -29.87
CA LEU A 366 -0.55 14.64 -29.88
C LEU A 366 0.57 15.58 -30.37
N GLU A 367 1.83 15.29 -30.02
CA GLU A 367 2.98 16.04 -30.54
C GLU A 367 3.12 15.87 -32.05
N THR A 368 2.99 14.64 -32.57
CA THR A 368 3.04 14.40 -34.02
C THR A 368 1.87 15.08 -34.76
N GLU A 369 0.67 15.09 -34.20
CA GLU A 369 -0.48 15.82 -34.76
C GLU A 369 -0.21 17.33 -34.78
N ARG A 370 0.37 17.88 -33.70
CA ARG A 370 0.76 19.30 -33.64
C ARG A 370 1.81 19.65 -34.69
N GLU A 371 2.82 18.80 -34.88
CA GLU A 371 3.85 18.99 -35.91
C GLU A 371 3.29 18.90 -37.33
N GLU A 372 2.35 17.99 -37.59
CA GLU A 372 1.66 17.88 -38.88
C GLU A 372 0.85 19.15 -39.18
N VAL A 373 0.06 19.64 -38.23
CA VAL A 373 -0.70 20.90 -38.35
C VAL A 373 0.23 22.08 -38.59
N GLN A 374 1.34 22.19 -37.84
CA GLN A 374 2.31 23.28 -38.02
C GLN A 374 2.95 23.25 -39.42
N ARG A 375 3.36 22.07 -39.90
CA ARG A 375 3.93 21.92 -41.24
C ARG A 375 2.97 22.35 -42.35
N LEU A 376 1.68 22.06 -42.18
CA LEU A 376 0.64 22.49 -43.12
C LEU A 376 0.43 24.00 -43.07
N LEU A 377 0.42 24.62 -41.89
CA LEU A 377 0.33 26.07 -41.73
C LEU A 377 1.51 26.78 -42.42
N ASP A 378 2.73 26.29 -42.22
CA ASP A 378 3.93 26.84 -42.86
C ASP A 378 3.84 26.74 -44.39
N TRP A 379 3.35 25.60 -44.91
CA TRP A 379 3.10 25.42 -46.34
C TRP A 379 2.03 26.39 -46.87
N ILE A 380 0.90 26.54 -46.16
CA ILE A 380 -0.19 27.46 -46.55
C ILE A 380 0.34 28.90 -46.58
N SER A 381 1.11 29.33 -45.58
CA SER A 381 1.71 30.67 -45.54
C SER A 381 2.60 30.91 -46.76
N SER A 382 3.48 29.96 -47.10
CA SER A 382 4.34 30.07 -48.27
C SER A 382 3.57 30.06 -49.60
N ALA A 383 2.52 29.24 -49.70
CA ALA A 383 1.64 29.18 -50.88
C ALA A 383 0.82 30.48 -51.04
N GLU A 384 0.35 31.07 -49.95
CA GLU A 384 -0.34 32.36 -49.96
C GLU A 384 0.58 33.48 -50.43
N GLU A 385 1.82 33.54 -49.93
CA GLU A 385 2.83 34.51 -50.37
C GLU A 385 3.14 34.37 -51.87
N ALA A 386 3.33 33.12 -52.34
CA ALA A 386 3.58 32.84 -53.75
C ALA A 386 2.38 33.25 -54.63
N LEU A 387 1.16 32.95 -54.20
CA LEU A 387 -0.05 33.34 -54.92
C LEU A 387 -0.24 34.86 -54.93
N SER A 388 0.02 35.54 -53.81
CA SER A 388 -0.05 37.00 -53.69
C SER A 388 0.93 37.70 -54.64
N LEU A 389 2.14 37.17 -54.78
CA LEU A 389 3.13 37.70 -55.73
C LEU A 389 2.64 37.57 -57.17
N ARG A 390 2.09 36.40 -57.53
CA ARG A 390 1.54 36.15 -58.87
C ARG A 390 0.30 36.99 -59.13
N ASP A 391 -0.51 37.26 -58.10
CA ASP A 391 -1.71 38.09 -58.23
C ASP A 391 -1.45 39.57 -58.51
N GLN A 392 -0.21 40.02 -58.30
CA GLN A 392 0.24 41.36 -58.68
C GLN A 392 0.65 41.47 -60.16
N GLU A 393 0.77 40.36 -60.89
CA GLU A 393 1.11 40.40 -62.32
C GLU A 393 -0.03 41.04 -63.13
N PRO A 394 0.27 42.05 -63.99
CA PRO A 394 -0.74 42.72 -64.79
C PRO A 394 -1.33 41.78 -65.86
N LEU A 395 -2.62 41.97 -66.16
CA LEU A 395 -3.32 41.17 -67.17
C LEU A 395 -2.74 41.46 -68.58
N PRO A 396 -2.26 40.45 -69.32
CA PRO A 396 -1.65 40.65 -70.63
C PRO A 396 -2.68 41.02 -71.71
N GLU A 397 -2.27 41.82 -72.71
CA GLU A 397 -3.12 42.13 -73.88
C GLU A 397 -3.14 41.00 -74.93
N ALA A 398 -2.17 40.06 -74.88
CA ALA A 398 -2.04 39.00 -75.87
C ALA A 398 -2.63 37.68 -75.38
N THR A 399 -3.48 37.05 -76.21
CA THR A 399 -4.15 35.76 -75.97
C THR A 399 -3.17 34.66 -75.55
N GLU A 400 -2.01 34.54 -76.20
CA GLU A 400 -0.98 33.52 -75.90
C GLU A 400 -0.34 33.72 -74.52
N HIS A 401 -0.16 34.96 -74.07
CA HIS A 401 0.52 35.24 -72.81
C HIS A 401 -0.41 34.97 -71.62
N ASN A 402 -1.68 35.35 -71.72
CA ASN A 402 -2.67 35.02 -70.70
C ASN A 402 -2.93 33.50 -70.63
N GLN A 403 -2.90 32.80 -71.76
CA GLN A 403 -2.97 31.34 -71.79
C GLN A 403 -1.83 30.69 -71.00
N LYS A 404 -0.59 31.22 -71.11
CA LYS A 404 0.54 30.76 -70.28
C LYS A 404 0.32 31.01 -68.79
N LEU A 405 -0.25 32.16 -68.42
CA LEU A 405 -0.61 32.45 -67.01
C LEU A 405 -1.68 31.48 -66.48
N ILE A 406 -2.65 31.10 -67.32
CA ILE A 406 -3.65 30.08 -66.97
C ILE A 406 -2.96 28.73 -66.74
N GLU A 407 -2.14 28.25 -67.67
CA GLU A 407 -1.40 26.98 -67.51
C GLU A 407 -0.55 26.96 -66.24
N GLN A 408 0.15 28.06 -65.99
CA GLN A 408 0.92 28.31 -64.80
C GLN A 408 0.09 28.29 -63.50
N HIS A 409 -1.13 28.82 -63.52
CA HIS A 409 -2.05 28.79 -62.39
C HIS A 409 -2.70 27.42 -62.21
N THR A 410 -2.95 26.70 -63.31
CA THR A 410 -3.44 25.31 -63.28
C THR A 410 -2.46 24.40 -62.53
N VAL A 411 -1.15 24.55 -62.74
CA VAL A 411 -0.14 23.81 -61.97
C VAL A 411 -0.25 24.10 -60.47
N PHE A 412 -0.46 25.36 -60.08
CA PHE A 412 -0.67 25.71 -58.67
C PHE A 412 -1.97 25.10 -58.11
N MET A 413 -3.05 25.08 -58.89
CA MET A 413 -4.30 24.42 -58.50
C MET A 413 -4.13 22.91 -58.35
N GLU A 414 -3.31 22.26 -59.17
CA GLU A 414 -2.96 20.85 -59.00
C GLU A 414 -2.19 20.59 -57.70
N GLU A 415 -1.23 21.45 -57.36
CA GLU A 415 -0.50 21.37 -56.07
C GLU A 415 -1.43 21.58 -54.87
N LEU A 416 -2.32 22.57 -54.94
CA LEU A 416 -3.33 22.84 -53.92
C LEU A 416 -4.28 21.64 -53.73
N ASN A 417 -4.80 21.08 -54.82
CA ASN A 417 -5.65 19.90 -54.77
C ASN A 417 -4.91 18.66 -54.23
N LYS A 418 -3.60 18.52 -54.53
CA LYS A 418 -2.78 17.43 -53.99
C LYS A 418 -2.56 17.56 -52.48
N LYS A 419 -2.54 18.78 -51.94
CA LYS A 419 -2.41 19.05 -50.50
C LYS A 419 -3.71 18.90 -49.71
N PHE A 420 -4.86 19.01 -50.38
CA PHE A 420 -6.17 18.91 -49.74
C PHE A 420 -6.38 17.64 -48.88
N PRO A 421 -5.99 16.41 -49.31
CA PRO A 421 -6.14 15.21 -48.48
C PRO A 421 -5.33 15.24 -47.18
N GLU A 422 -4.16 15.90 -47.18
CA GLU A 422 -3.33 16.07 -45.97
C GLU A 422 -4.06 16.97 -44.96
N VAL A 423 -4.66 18.08 -45.43
CA VAL A 423 -5.45 18.99 -44.58
C VAL A 423 -6.73 18.32 -44.08
N GLU A 424 -7.39 17.52 -44.92
CA GLU A 424 -8.56 16.74 -44.51
C GLU A 424 -8.21 15.68 -43.46
N HIS A 425 -7.07 15.02 -43.59
CA HIS A 425 -6.56 14.07 -42.61
C HIS A 425 -6.26 14.75 -41.27
N ALA A 426 -5.53 15.87 -41.28
CA ALA A 426 -5.22 16.65 -40.07
C ALA A 426 -6.48 17.18 -39.37
N THR A 427 -7.55 17.45 -40.13
CA THR A 427 -8.82 17.97 -39.60
C THR A 427 -9.89 16.89 -39.36
N LYS A 428 -9.54 15.61 -39.47
CA LYS A 428 -10.49 14.49 -39.30
C LYS A 428 -11.20 14.48 -37.95
N SER A 429 -10.52 14.90 -36.88
CA SER A 429 -11.06 14.94 -35.52
C SER A 429 -12.24 15.93 -35.39
N CYS A 430 -12.27 16.96 -36.25
CA CYS A 430 -13.34 17.96 -36.29
C CYS A 430 -14.68 17.41 -36.83
N LYS A 431 -14.68 16.23 -37.48
CA LYS A 431 -15.87 15.63 -38.11
C LYS A 431 -16.79 14.88 -37.13
N HIS A 432 -16.28 14.48 -35.95
CA HIS A 432 -16.94 13.46 -35.11
C HIS A 432 -18.03 13.95 -34.13
N LYS A 433 -18.38 15.24 -34.07
CA LYS A 433 -19.37 15.75 -33.09
C LYS A 433 -20.72 16.22 -33.64
N SER A 434 -20.99 16.10 -34.94
CA SER A 434 -22.33 16.38 -35.51
C SER A 434 -23.08 15.11 -35.91
N ILE A 435 -23.55 14.35 -34.92
CA ILE A 435 -24.73 13.48 -35.11
C ILE A 435 -25.71 13.74 -33.97
N SER A 436 -26.35 14.90 -34.00
CA SER A 436 -27.71 15.01 -33.46
C SER A 436 -28.66 14.51 -34.54
N LYS A 437 -29.28 13.34 -34.32
CA LYS A 437 -30.36 12.83 -35.18
C LYS A 437 -31.52 13.83 -35.16
N GLN A 438 -31.58 14.73 -36.13
CA GLN A 438 -32.77 15.52 -36.40
C GLN A 438 -33.76 14.65 -37.19
N GLN A 439 -34.92 14.42 -36.57
CA GLN A 439 -36.08 13.80 -37.17
C GLN A 439 -36.52 14.58 -38.42
N VAL A 440 -36.63 13.87 -39.53
CA VAL A 440 -37.23 14.38 -40.77
C VAL A 440 -38.74 14.51 -40.57
N SER A 441 -39.25 15.73 -40.69
CA SER A 441 -40.67 16.00 -40.98
C SER A 441 -40.75 16.57 -42.39
N PRO A 442 -41.60 16.05 -43.30
CA PRO A 442 -41.70 16.57 -44.65
C PRO A 442 -42.71 17.72 -44.68
N SER A 443 -42.31 18.87 -45.20
CA SER A 443 -43.25 19.94 -45.56
C SER A 443 -42.80 20.64 -46.84
N LYS A 444 -43.82 20.95 -47.65
CA LYS A 444 -43.79 21.23 -49.09
C LYS A 444 -43.43 22.69 -49.44
N ARG A 445 -42.91 22.80 -50.67
CA ARG A 445 -43.17 23.82 -51.73
C ARG A 445 -42.41 25.16 -51.74
N ARG A 446 -41.71 25.32 -52.89
CA ARG A 446 -41.63 26.46 -53.85
C ARG A 446 -41.00 27.77 -53.38
N SER A 447 -39.85 28.10 -53.98
CA SER A 447 -39.74 29.13 -55.05
C SER A 447 -38.34 29.06 -55.68
N ALA A 448 -38.27 29.13 -57.01
CA ALA A 448 -37.02 29.12 -57.76
C ALA A 448 -36.59 30.57 -58.03
N MET A 449 -35.68 31.09 -57.22
CA MET A 449 -34.80 32.19 -57.62
C MET A 449 -33.44 31.58 -57.96
N LYS A 450 -32.95 31.89 -59.16
CA LYS A 450 -31.67 31.42 -59.69
C LYS A 450 -30.57 32.18 -58.94
N LEU A 451 -30.13 31.64 -57.80
CA LEU A 451 -28.95 32.10 -57.08
C LEU A 451 -27.71 31.91 -57.96
N GLN A 452 -26.78 32.85 -57.88
CA GLN A 452 -25.46 32.75 -58.49
C GLN A 452 -24.77 31.44 -58.06
N PRO A 453 -23.90 30.85 -58.90
CA PRO A 453 -23.19 29.63 -58.54
C PRO A 453 -22.35 29.89 -57.27
N VAL A 454 -22.77 29.32 -56.14
CA VAL A 454 -22.00 29.31 -54.90
C VAL A 454 -20.78 28.43 -55.17
N ILE A 455 -19.58 29.02 -55.13
CA ILE A 455 -18.33 28.28 -55.21
C ILE A 455 -18.24 27.42 -53.94
N PRO A 456 -18.21 26.07 -54.04
CA PRO A 456 -18.11 25.22 -52.86
C PRO A 456 -16.77 25.50 -52.17
N VAL A 457 -16.80 25.95 -50.91
CA VAL A 457 -15.56 26.11 -50.12
C VAL A 457 -15.30 24.79 -49.39
N PRO A 458 -14.10 24.20 -49.53
CA PRO A 458 -13.75 23.00 -48.78
C PRO A 458 -13.80 23.26 -47.27
N LEU A 459 -14.16 22.23 -46.49
CA LEU A 459 -14.13 22.25 -45.01
C LEU A 459 -15.15 23.18 -44.32
N GLU A 460 -16.21 23.65 -45.00
CA GLU A 460 -17.23 24.59 -44.46
C GLU A 460 -17.96 24.15 -43.17
N HIS A 461 -18.00 22.85 -42.85
CA HIS A 461 -18.83 22.30 -41.78
C HIS A 461 -18.03 21.66 -40.63
N LEU A 462 -16.79 22.08 -40.43
CA LEU A 462 -15.93 21.57 -39.36
C LEU A 462 -16.05 22.39 -38.08
N ASN A 463 -16.00 21.72 -36.93
CA ASN A 463 -15.94 22.36 -35.61
C ASN A 463 -14.57 22.12 -34.94
N PRO A 464 -13.56 22.95 -35.25
CA PRO A 464 -12.21 22.79 -34.72
C PRO A 464 -12.17 22.94 -33.19
N GLN A 465 -11.62 21.93 -32.51
CA GLN A 465 -11.59 21.88 -31.04
C GLN A 465 -10.39 22.63 -30.43
N THR A 466 -9.36 22.91 -31.24
CA THR A 466 -8.14 23.61 -30.79
C THR A 466 -7.91 24.87 -31.63
N PRO A 467 -7.27 25.91 -31.06
CA PRO A 467 -6.97 27.14 -31.79
C PRO A 467 -6.11 26.89 -33.03
N GLN A 468 -5.16 25.95 -32.96
CA GLN A 468 -4.31 25.56 -34.10
C GLN A 468 -5.10 24.94 -35.24
N LEU A 469 -6.07 24.05 -34.95
CA LEU A 469 -6.94 23.48 -35.98
C LEU A 469 -7.88 24.53 -36.58
N SER A 470 -8.36 25.49 -35.76
CA SER A 470 -9.17 26.60 -36.24
C SER A 470 -8.40 27.49 -37.20
N GLN A 471 -7.13 27.77 -36.88
CA GLN A 471 -6.23 28.51 -37.75
C GLN A 471 -6.00 27.77 -39.07
N LEU A 472 -5.70 26.46 -39.01
CA LEU A 472 -5.47 25.64 -40.21
C LEU A 472 -6.66 25.66 -41.17
N VAL A 473 -7.88 25.47 -40.66
CA VAL A 473 -9.11 25.51 -41.49
C VAL A 473 -9.31 26.89 -42.11
N SER A 474 -9.17 27.95 -41.32
CA SER A 474 -9.36 29.34 -41.77
C SER A 474 -8.37 29.72 -42.87
N GLU A 475 -7.07 29.47 -42.67
CA GLU A 475 -6.03 29.83 -43.64
C GLU A 475 -6.14 28.98 -44.92
N TRP A 476 -6.52 27.69 -44.80
CA TRP A 476 -6.78 26.85 -45.97
C TRP A 476 -7.95 27.39 -46.81
N GLN A 477 -9.07 27.74 -46.18
CA GLN A 477 -10.25 28.29 -46.87
C GLN A 477 -9.93 29.61 -47.57
N LYS A 478 -9.17 30.48 -46.90
CA LYS A 478 -8.71 31.75 -47.45
C LYS A 478 -7.83 31.52 -48.69
N LEU A 479 -6.83 30.65 -48.60
CA LEU A 479 -5.95 30.31 -49.74
C LEU A 479 -6.76 29.75 -50.93
N TRP A 480 -7.69 28.83 -50.66
CA TRP A 480 -8.57 28.26 -51.69
C TRP A 480 -9.39 29.33 -52.41
N LEU A 481 -10.03 30.22 -51.66
CA LEU A 481 -10.82 31.31 -52.23
C LEU A 481 -9.98 32.25 -53.09
N LEU A 482 -8.78 32.62 -52.64
CA LEU A 482 -7.84 33.44 -53.41
C LEU A 482 -7.46 32.75 -54.72
N ALA A 483 -7.16 31.45 -54.68
CA ALA A 483 -6.75 30.68 -55.83
C ALA A 483 -7.86 30.57 -56.88
N VAL A 484 -9.09 30.27 -56.45
CA VAL A 484 -10.25 30.19 -57.34
C VAL A 484 -10.61 31.57 -57.91
N ALA A 485 -10.51 32.63 -57.10
CA ALA A 485 -10.73 34.00 -57.57
C ALA A 485 -9.73 34.41 -58.67
N ARG A 486 -8.45 34.06 -58.51
CA ARG A 486 -7.44 34.29 -59.55
C ARG A 486 -7.74 33.48 -60.82
N GLN A 487 -8.11 32.20 -60.68
CA GLN A 487 -8.46 31.36 -61.82
C GLN A 487 -9.61 31.97 -62.63
N ASN A 488 -10.71 32.33 -61.97
CA ASN A 488 -11.87 32.96 -62.61
C ASN A 488 -11.49 34.26 -63.32
N ARG A 489 -10.61 35.08 -62.71
CA ARG A 489 -10.14 36.34 -63.30
C ARG A 489 -9.36 36.11 -64.60
N LEU A 490 -8.42 35.16 -64.59
CA LEU A 490 -7.62 34.82 -65.77
C LEU A 490 -8.48 34.22 -66.88
N GLU A 491 -9.43 33.35 -66.55
CA GLU A 491 -10.36 32.73 -67.50
C GLU A 491 -11.33 33.75 -68.11
N GLN A 492 -11.89 34.65 -67.30
CA GLN A 492 -12.73 35.76 -67.78
C GLN A 492 -11.96 36.68 -68.71
N HIS A 493 -10.71 37.02 -68.37
CA HIS A 493 -9.84 37.82 -69.22
C HIS A 493 -9.50 37.10 -70.53
N GLN A 494 -9.24 35.79 -70.47
CA GLN A 494 -9.01 34.96 -71.67
C GLN A 494 -10.22 34.97 -72.61
N GLN A 495 -11.42 34.87 -72.05
CA GLN A 495 -12.66 34.91 -72.81
C GLN A 495 -12.85 36.28 -73.47
N MET A 496 -12.60 37.37 -72.73
CA MET A 496 -12.63 38.74 -73.28
C MET A 496 -11.62 38.92 -74.43
N LEU A 497 -10.37 38.44 -74.27
CA LEU A 497 -9.35 38.52 -75.32
C LEU A 497 -9.76 37.73 -76.58
N LYS A 498 -10.30 36.52 -76.41
CA LYS A 498 -10.82 35.72 -77.54
C LYS A 498 -11.95 36.43 -78.27
N GLU A 499 -12.90 37.01 -77.53
CA GLU A 499 -14.00 37.79 -78.10
C GLU A 499 -13.49 39.02 -78.87
N MET A 500 -12.46 39.70 -78.35
CA MET A 500 -11.81 40.82 -79.06
C MET A 500 -11.06 40.36 -80.31
N GLU A 501 -10.40 39.20 -80.29
CA GLU A 501 -9.68 38.64 -81.43
C GLU A 501 -10.63 38.12 -82.53
N GLU A 502 -11.72 37.46 -82.15
CA GLU A 502 -12.81 37.10 -83.05
C GLU A 502 -13.43 38.35 -83.68
N PHE A 503 -13.65 39.40 -82.87
CA PHE A 503 -14.13 40.68 -83.36
C PHE A 503 -13.12 41.41 -84.26
N ALA A 504 -11.81 41.30 -84.00
CA ALA A 504 -10.80 41.89 -84.89
C ALA A 504 -10.84 41.28 -86.30
N ASN A 505 -11.30 40.03 -86.42
CA ASN A 505 -11.53 39.33 -87.68
C ASN A 505 -12.97 39.50 -88.22
N PHE A 506 -13.78 40.35 -87.59
CA PHE A 506 -15.15 40.60 -88.00
C PHE A 506 -15.21 41.32 -89.35
N ASP A 507 -15.94 40.73 -90.30
CA ASP A 507 -16.28 41.34 -91.58
C ASP A 507 -17.80 41.46 -91.71
N PHE A 508 -18.27 42.70 -91.77
CA PHE A 508 -19.69 43.01 -91.90
C PHE A 508 -20.33 42.36 -93.13
N ASN A 509 -19.63 42.27 -94.26
CA ASN A 509 -20.18 41.64 -95.46
C ASN A 509 -20.36 40.14 -95.30
N ILE A 510 -19.44 39.47 -94.60
CA ILE A 510 -19.57 38.04 -94.27
C ILE A 510 -20.72 37.84 -93.30
N TRP A 511 -20.79 38.63 -92.23
CA TRP A 511 -21.90 38.62 -91.27
C TRP A 511 -23.24 38.80 -91.96
N ARG A 512 -23.35 39.82 -92.80
CA ARG A 512 -24.58 40.18 -93.50
C ARG A 512 -25.04 39.12 -94.48
N LYS A 513 -24.15 38.52 -95.25
CA LYS A 513 -24.50 37.40 -96.15
C LYS A 513 -25.09 36.24 -95.36
N ARG A 514 -24.49 35.88 -94.22
CA ARG A 514 -25.01 34.85 -93.31
C ARG A 514 -26.39 35.22 -92.76
N TYR A 515 -26.58 36.48 -92.36
CA TYR A 515 -27.85 36.96 -91.80
C TYR A 515 -28.99 36.94 -92.83
N ILE A 516 -28.74 37.39 -94.08
CA ILE A 516 -29.72 37.31 -95.17
C ILE A 516 -30.07 35.86 -95.50
N GLN A 517 -29.07 34.98 -95.54
CA GLN A 517 -29.28 33.56 -95.77
C GLN A 517 -30.12 32.95 -94.64
N TRP A 518 -29.85 33.32 -93.39
CA TRP A 518 -30.63 32.88 -92.23
C TRP A 518 -32.10 33.35 -92.29
N ILE A 519 -32.35 34.62 -92.63
CA ILE A 519 -33.70 35.15 -92.87
C ILE A 519 -34.41 34.36 -93.98
N SER A 520 -33.70 34.05 -95.07
CA SER A 520 -34.25 33.24 -96.16
C SER A 520 -34.65 31.84 -95.71
N HIS A 521 -33.87 31.21 -94.82
CA HIS A 521 -34.19 29.88 -94.28
C HIS A 521 -35.42 29.90 -93.35
N LEU A 522 -35.69 31.01 -92.68
CA LEU A 522 -36.92 31.22 -91.91
C LEU A 522 -38.18 31.37 -92.79
N LYS A 523 -38.02 31.44 -94.13
CA LYS A 523 -39.08 31.77 -95.11
C LYS A 523 -39.80 33.09 -94.80
N SER A 524 -39.17 33.97 -94.03
CA SER A 524 -39.68 35.29 -93.67
C SER A 524 -39.27 36.32 -94.73
N ARG A 525 -40.15 37.28 -95.05
CA ARG A 525 -39.74 38.44 -95.86
C ARG A 525 -38.96 39.40 -94.98
N ILE A 526 -38.06 40.18 -95.56
CA ILE A 526 -37.25 41.18 -94.83
C ILE A 526 -38.14 42.16 -94.03
N LEU A 527 -39.29 42.55 -94.60
CA LEU A 527 -40.28 43.38 -93.93
C LEU A 527 -40.90 42.69 -92.69
N ASP A 528 -41.11 41.38 -92.75
CA ASP A 528 -41.67 40.63 -91.62
C ASP A 528 -40.65 40.55 -90.47
N VAL A 529 -39.37 40.43 -90.82
CA VAL A 529 -38.27 40.47 -89.84
C VAL A 529 -38.18 41.85 -89.19
N PHE A 530 -38.21 42.93 -89.98
CA PHE A 530 -38.21 44.31 -89.47
C PHE A 530 -39.34 44.54 -88.45
N ARG A 531 -40.58 44.19 -88.82
CA ARG A 531 -41.75 44.31 -87.93
C ARG A 531 -41.71 43.40 -86.71
N SER A 532 -40.95 42.31 -86.77
CA SER A 532 -40.82 41.40 -85.61
C SER A 532 -39.80 41.91 -84.59
N ILE A 533 -38.89 42.79 -85.01
CA ILE A 533 -37.90 43.45 -84.15
C ILE A 533 -38.52 44.71 -83.53
N ASP A 534 -39.25 45.50 -84.33
CA ASP A 534 -40.04 46.68 -83.93
C ASP A 534 -41.26 46.25 -83.07
N ARG A 535 -41.01 46.05 -81.76
CA ARG A 535 -42.01 45.50 -80.83
C ARG A 535 -43.04 46.52 -80.40
N ASP A 536 -42.67 47.79 -80.34
CA ASP A 536 -43.54 48.90 -79.96
C ASP A 536 -44.25 49.54 -81.16
N GLN A 537 -43.91 49.11 -82.39
CA GLN A 537 -44.53 49.51 -83.65
C GLN A 537 -44.39 51.01 -83.93
N ASP A 538 -43.31 51.61 -83.45
CA ASP A 538 -43.02 53.03 -83.65
C ASP A 538 -42.52 53.32 -85.08
N GLY A 539 -42.30 52.26 -85.87
CA GLY A 539 -41.88 52.32 -87.26
C GLY A 539 -40.37 52.46 -87.44
N ARG A 540 -39.61 52.45 -86.34
CA ARG A 540 -38.14 52.39 -86.31
C ARG A 540 -37.72 51.24 -85.39
N ILE A 541 -36.43 50.94 -85.36
CA ILE A 541 -35.88 49.94 -84.46
C ILE A 541 -34.76 50.59 -83.68
N SER A 542 -34.82 50.64 -82.35
CA SER A 542 -33.66 51.11 -81.58
C SER A 542 -32.49 50.12 -81.70
N GLN A 543 -31.25 50.61 -81.63
CA GLN A 543 -30.07 49.74 -81.67
C GLN A 543 -30.15 48.60 -80.62
N LYS A 544 -30.70 48.89 -79.43
CA LYS A 544 -30.88 47.89 -78.37
C LYS A 544 -31.90 46.82 -78.74
N GLU A 545 -33.04 47.18 -79.32
CA GLU A 545 -34.05 46.20 -79.76
C GLU A 545 -33.50 45.29 -80.85
N PHE A 546 -32.70 45.85 -81.76
CA PHE A 546 -32.03 45.07 -82.78
C PHE A 546 -31.03 44.07 -82.18
N ILE A 547 -30.15 44.54 -81.28
CA ILE A 547 -29.16 43.70 -80.59
C ILE A 547 -29.87 42.60 -79.78
N ASP A 548 -30.81 42.97 -78.91
CA ASP A 548 -31.52 42.03 -78.03
C ASP A 548 -32.32 41.00 -78.84
N TYR A 549 -32.97 41.41 -79.93
CA TYR A 549 -33.70 40.49 -80.80
C TYR A 549 -32.77 39.50 -81.49
N VAL A 550 -31.67 39.96 -82.08
CA VAL A 550 -30.77 39.08 -82.82
C VAL A 550 -29.99 38.15 -81.88
N LEU A 551 -29.55 38.63 -80.70
CA LEU A 551 -28.91 37.78 -79.68
C LEU A 551 -29.88 36.76 -79.05
N ALA A 552 -31.17 37.10 -78.92
CA ALA A 552 -32.19 36.15 -78.50
C ALA A 552 -32.58 35.16 -79.61
N SER A 553 -32.21 35.43 -80.86
CA SER A 553 -32.46 34.55 -81.98
C SER A 553 -31.43 33.42 -82.04
N LYS A 554 -31.71 32.37 -82.83
CA LYS A 554 -30.75 31.27 -83.09
C LYS A 554 -29.68 31.64 -84.12
N PHE A 555 -29.55 32.92 -84.47
CA PHE A 555 -28.53 33.38 -85.41
C PHE A 555 -27.15 33.41 -84.72
N PRO A 556 -26.12 32.73 -85.26
CA PRO A 556 -24.79 32.74 -84.66
C PRO A 556 -24.13 34.12 -84.80
N THR A 557 -24.11 34.89 -83.71
CA THR A 557 -23.41 36.18 -83.61
C THR A 557 -23.07 36.49 -82.15
N SER A 558 -22.09 37.38 -81.92
CA SER A 558 -21.70 37.83 -80.58
C SER A 558 -22.25 39.22 -80.26
N SER A 559 -22.24 39.58 -78.97
CA SER A 559 -22.65 40.93 -78.55
C SER A 559 -21.74 42.02 -79.13
N LEU A 560 -20.43 41.78 -79.22
CA LEU A 560 -19.48 42.71 -79.85
C LEU A 560 -19.78 42.92 -81.33
N GLU A 561 -20.00 41.82 -82.08
CA GLU A 561 -20.41 41.90 -83.48
C GLU A 561 -21.71 42.70 -83.61
N MET A 562 -22.73 42.40 -82.80
CA MET A 562 -24.03 43.05 -82.87
C MET A 562 -23.99 44.54 -82.55
N ASN A 563 -23.15 44.99 -81.61
CA ASN A 563 -22.96 46.42 -81.34
C ASN A 563 -22.37 47.15 -82.55
N ALA A 564 -21.39 46.55 -83.24
CA ALA A 564 -20.83 47.11 -84.47
C ALA A 564 -21.84 47.08 -85.62
N VAL A 565 -22.57 45.97 -85.80
CA VAL A 565 -23.62 45.83 -86.81
C VAL A 565 -24.73 46.86 -86.60
N ALA A 566 -25.19 47.05 -85.36
CA ALA A 566 -26.24 48.03 -85.05
C ALA A 566 -25.82 49.45 -85.44
N SER A 567 -24.56 49.81 -85.19
CA SER A 567 -24.00 51.09 -85.61
C SER A 567 -23.84 51.21 -87.14
N ILE A 568 -23.60 50.11 -87.86
CA ILE A 568 -23.50 50.12 -89.34
C ILE A 568 -24.88 50.24 -89.99
N PHE A 569 -25.91 49.67 -89.37
CA PHE A 569 -27.29 49.78 -89.82
C PHE A 569 -27.85 51.19 -89.59
N ASP A 570 -27.48 51.84 -88.49
CA ASP A 570 -27.82 53.23 -88.18
C ASP A 570 -26.89 54.20 -88.94
N MET A 571 -27.23 54.48 -90.21
CA MET A 571 -26.35 55.24 -91.11
C MET A 571 -26.26 56.72 -90.73
N ASN A 572 -27.32 57.26 -90.14
CA ASN A 572 -27.39 58.67 -89.74
C ASN A 572 -26.93 58.89 -88.27
N ASN A 573 -26.64 57.82 -87.52
CA ASN A 573 -26.25 57.80 -86.11
C ASN A 573 -27.29 58.47 -85.17
N ASP A 574 -28.58 58.34 -85.48
CA ASP A 574 -29.66 58.90 -84.66
C ASP A 574 -30.08 57.97 -83.51
N GLY A 575 -29.48 56.76 -83.43
CA GLY A 575 -29.75 55.74 -82.43
C GLY A 575 -30.88 54.78 -82.81
N PHE A 576 -31.53 55.03 -83.94
CA PHE A 576 -32.62 54.23 -84.49
C PHE A 576 -32.28 53.76 -85.90
N ILE A 577 -32.87 52.65 -86.32
CA ILE A 577 -32.69 52.04 -87.64
C ILE A 577 -34.06 52.07 -88.31
N ASP A 578 -34.21 52.92 -89.32
CA ASP A 578 -35.44 52.94 -90.11
C ASP A 578 -35.50 51.79 -91.14
N TYR A 579 -36.66 51.59 -91.76
CA TYR A 579 -36.84 50.51 -92.74
C TYR A 579 -35.92 50.64 -93.96
N TYR A 580 -35.62 51.87 -94.38
CA TYR A 580 -34.76 52.13 -95.52
C TYR A 580 -33.30 51.81 -95.18
N GLU A 581 -32.81 52.25 -94.03
CA GLU A 581 -31.49 51.94 -93.48
C GLU A 581 -31.30 50.43 -93.32
N PHE A 582 -32.28 49.74 -92.74
CA PHE A 582 -32.29 48.28 -92.58
C PHE A 582 -32.18 47.53 -93.92
N VAL A 583 -32.95 47.95 -94.93
CA VAL A 583 -32.93 47.32 -96.25
C VAL A 583 -31.66 47.68 -97.03
N SER A 584 -31.16 48.90 -96.90
CA SER A 584 -29.97 49.38 -97.64
C SER A 584 -28.70 48.73 -97.10
N ALA A 585 -28.57 48.61 -95.78
CA ALA A 585 -27.54 47.82 -95.14
C ALA A 585 -27.60 46.35 -95.58
N LEU A 586 -28.80 45.75 -95.69
CA LEU A 586 -29.01 44.37 -96.14
C LEU A 586 -28.98 44.14 -97.66
N HIS A 587 -29.06 45.16 -98.52
CA HIS A 587 -29.02 45.04 -100.00
C HIS A 587 -28.46 46.33 -100.64
N PRO A 588 -27.14 46.50 -100.87
CA PRO A 588 -26.56 47.79 -101.18
C PRO A 588 -26.69 48.09 -102.68
N SER A 589 -27.08 47.09 -103.47
CA SER A 589 -27.44 47.19 -104.89
C SER A 589 -28.84 47.79 -105.08
N ARG A 590 -29.59 48.00 -103.99
CA ARG A 590 -30.89 48.69 -103.99
C ARG A 590 -30.79 50.14 -103.51
N ASP A 591 -29.59 50.64 -103.26
CA ASP A 591 -29.33 52.03 -102.87
C ASP A 591 -29.22 52.93 -104.13
N PRO A 592 -30.13 53.89 -104.34
CA PRO A 592 -30.09 54.81 -105.49
C PRO A 592 -28.98 55.87 -105.42
N TYR A 593 -28.28 56.03 -104.28
CA TYR A 593 -27.31 57.11 -104.07
C TYR A 593 -25.84 56.68 -104.09
N ARG A 594 -25.55 55.39 -104.24
CA ARG A 594 -24.16 54.90 -104.28
C ARG A 594 -23.53 55.04 -105.66
N LYS A 595 -22.98 56.22 -105.97
CA LYS A 595 -21.83 56.32 -106.89
C LYS A 595 -20.68 55.53 -106.28
N THR A 596 -20.01 54.73 -107.10
CA THR A 596 -18.84 53.89 -106.77
C THR A 596 -17.92 54.54 -105.75
N LEU A 597 -18.07 54.16 -104.49
CA LEU A 597 -17.10 54.38 -103.43
C LEU A 597 -16.70 53.00 -102.95
N ASP A 598 -15.40 52.76 -103.08
CA ASP A 598 -14.75 51.46 -103.01
C ASP A 598 -15.02 50.78 -101.66
N ALA A 599 -15.25 49.47 -101.70
CA ALA A 599 -15.44 48.65 -100.50
C ALA A 599 -14.24 48.74 -99.54
N ASP A 600 -13.08 49.16 -100.07
CA ASP A 600 -11.84 49.38 -99.35
C ASP A 600 -11.89 50.54 -98.36
N GLN A 601 -12.72 51.57 -98.56
CA GLN A 601 -12.77 52.74 -97.67
C GLN A 601 -13.59 52.50 -96.40
N ILE A 602 -14.57 51.59 -96.46
CA ILE A 602 -15.36 51.13 -95.30
C ILE A 602 -14.54 50.14 -94.46
N ASN A 603 -13.80 49.24 -95.13
CA ASN A 603 -12.83 48.38 -94.46
C ASN A 603 -11.73 49.20 -93.77
N GLU A 604 -11.35 50.34 -94.36
CA GLU A 604 -10.42 51.29 -93.75
C GLU A 604 -11.03 52.12 -92.62
N GLU A 605 -12.32 52.47 -92.65
CA GLU A 605 -13.03 53.09 -91.52
C GLU A 605 -13.21 52.12 -90.34
N VAL A 606 -13.50 50.84 -90.62
CA VAL A 606 -13.54 49.77 -89.59
C VAL A 606 -12.13 49.53 -89.04
N ARG A 607 -11.09 49.44 -89.88
CA ARG A 607 -9.68 49.40 -89.42
C ARG A 607 -9.28 50.66 -88.66
N ARG A 608 -9.77 51.85 -89.05
CA ARG A 608 -9.47 53.13 -88.40
C ARG A 608 -10.23 53.29 -87.09
N ALA A 609 -11.43 52.71 -86.95
CA ALA A 609 -12.15 52.59 -85.69
C ALA A 609 -11.48 51.57 -84.76
N CYS A 610 -11.02 50.43 -85.29
CA CYS A 610 -10.16 49.47 -84.57
C CYS A 610 -8.80 50.10 -84.18
N ALA A 611 -8.21 50.96 -85.03
CA ALA A 611 -6.95 51.66 -84.75
C ALA A 611 -7.10 52.86 -83.80
N LYS A 612 -8.26 53.54 -83.78
CA LYS A 612 -8.59 54.56 -82.76
C LYS A 612 -8.73 53.95 -81.36
N GLY A 613 -8.98 52.64 -81.27
CA GLY A 613 -8.91 51.86 -80.03
C GLY A 613 -7.52 51.35 -79.65
N ILE A 614 -6.51 51.45 -80.53
CA ILE A 614 -5.15 50.96 -80.27
C ILE A 614 -4.11 51.91 -80.90
N ILE A 615 -3.87 53.06 -80.27
CA ILE A 615 -2.52 53.68 -80.18
C ILE A 615 -2.39 54.41 -78.83
N ARG A 616 -1.92 53.69 -77.82
CA ARG A 616 -0.81 54.15 -76.96
C ARG A 616 -0.01 52.94 -76.48
N LYS A 617 0.84 52.42 -77.37
CA LYS A 617 2.12 51.87 -76.93
C LYS A 617 3.08 53.02 -76.71
N ARG A 618 3.19 53.44 -75.45
CA ARG A 618 4.46 53.70 -74.79
C ARG A 618 4.35 53.27 -73.35
#